data_AF-A0A522KZG1-F1
#
_entry.id   AF-A0A522KZG1-F1
#
_cell.length_a   1.000
_cell.length_b   1.000
_cell.length_c   1.000
_cell.angle_alpha   90.00
_cell.angle_beta   90.00
_cell.angle_gamma   90.00
#
_symmetry.space_group_name_H-M   'P 1'
#
loop_
_entity.id
_entity.type
_entity.pdbx_description
1 polymer ?
#
loop_
_entity_poly.entity_id
_entity_poly.type
_entity_poly.pdbx_seq_one_letter_code
_entity_poly.pdbx_strand_id
1 'polypeptide(L)'
;MTLLEVSDQAGGRKVVMVCKDGVTYWDVLDAGEATPIVIHPALEPKELGDLVTYCQNNGLVPARDALIAFLRERGDARLDSDPLFVVRALWFIRSRATGDNQVPTEEVMQWAIEQSLLQERKLVQNHQVIERYCAATQQA
;
A
#
# COMPACT_ATOMS: atom_id res chain seq x y z
N MET A 1 -0.33 -10.00 -9.66
CA MET A 1 -1.26 -9.10 -8.93
C MET A 1 -0.76 -7.70 -9.19
N THR A 2 -1.59 -6.82 -9.73
CA THR A 2 -1.17 -5.50 -10.21
C THR A 2 -1.34 -4.45 -9.11
N LEU A 3 -0.38 -3.54 -9.01
CA LEU A 3 -0.35 -2.44 -8.07
C LEU A 3 -0.76 -1.14 -8.77
N LEU A 4 -1.53 -0.32 -8.07
CA LEU A 4 -1.88 1.04 -8.51
C LEU A 4 -1.44 2.05 -7.47
N GLU A 5 -1.01 3.20 -7.95
CA GLU A 5 -0.95 4.42 -7.16
C GLU A 5 -2.22 5.24 -7.43
N VAL A 6 -2.98 5.56 -6.38
CA VAL A 6 -4.23 6.35 -6.47
C VAL A 6 -4.18 7.54 -5.51
N SER A 7 -4.97 8.57 -5.78
CA SER A 7 -5.19 9.68 -4.86
C SER A 7 -5.86 9.20 -3.55
N ASP A 8 -5.40 9.70 -2.41
CA ASP A 8 -5.97 9.37 -1.09
C ASP A 8 -7.11 10.30 -0.67
N GLN A 9 -7.57 11.19 -1.58
CA GLN A 9 -8.60 12.22 -1.36
C GLN A 9 -8.25 13.30 -0.32
N ALA A 10 -7.15 13.16 0.42
CA ALA A 10 -6.60 14.15 1.34
C ALA A 10 -5.45 14.97 0.70
N GLY A 11 -5.27 14.86 -0.62
CA GLY A 11 -4.21 15.52 -1.38
C GLY A 11 -2.90 14.73 -1.45
N GLY A 12 -2.85 13.51 -0.90
CA GLY A 12 -1.74 12.58 -1.00
C GLY A 12 -1.99 11.47 -2.02
N ARG A 13 -1.00 10.58 -2.15
CA ARG A 13 -1.07 9.40 -3.02
C ARG A 13 -0.77 8.14 -2.22
N LYS A 14 -1.45 7.04 -2.55
CA LYS A 14 -1.38 5.76 -1.85
C LYS A 14 -1.25 4.59 -2.82
N VAL A 15 -0.60 3.52 -2.35
CA VAL A 15 -0.54 2.24 -3.08
C VAL A 15 -1.68 1.31 -2.66
N VAL A 16 -2.32 0.76 -3.69
CA VAL A 16 -3.42 -0.18 -3.59
C VAL A 16 -3.19 -1.35 -4.54
N MET A 17 -3.98 -2.41 -4.37
CA MET A 17 -3.82 -3.62 -5.18
C MET A 17 -5.09 -3.95 -5.94
N VAL A 18 -4.94 -4.23 -7.23
CA VAL A 18 -6.06 -4.52 -8.13
C VAL A 18 -6.60 -5.91 -7.84
N CYS A 19 -7.92 -6.00 -7.74
CA CYS A 19 -8.65 -7.25 -7.57
C CYS A 19 -8.59 -8.10 -8.83
N LYS A 20 -8.97 -9.38 -8.73
CA LYS A 20 -8.96 -10.30 -9.88
C LYS A 20 -9.89 -9.86 -11.03
N ASP A 21 -10.88 -9.03 -10.73
CA ASP A 21 -11.81 -8.48 -11.72
C ASP A 21 -11.19 -7.41 -12.64
N GLY A 22 -10.02 -6.88 -12.28
CA GLY A 22 -9.32 -5.83 -13.03
C GLY A 22 -9.95 -4.45 -12.98
N VAL A 23 -11.07 -4.27 -12.29
CA VAL A 23 -11.86 -3.02 -12.27
C VAL A 23 -12.07 -2.46 -10.86
N THR A 24 -11.78 -3.26 -9.83
CA THR A 24 -11.76 -2.83 -8.44
C THR A 24 -10.37 -2.98 -7.83
N TYR A 25 -10.15 -2.27 -6.72
CA TYR A 25 -8.95 -2.42 -5.90
C TYR A 25 -9.30 -2.60 -4.42
N TRP A 26 -8.38 -3.20 -3.68
CA TRP A 26 -8.39 -3.22 -2.23
C TRP A 26 -7.21 -2.43 -1.67
N ASP A 27 -7.47 -1.73 -0.57
CA ASP A 27 -6.45 -1.07 0.22
C ASP A 27 -6.40 -1.57 1.67
N VAL A 28 -7.21 -2.57 2.02
CA VAL A 28 -7.27 -3.20 3.34
C VAL A 28 -6.85 -4.67 3.24
N LEU A 29 -6.32 -5.19 4.34
CA LEU A 29 -5.63 -6.47 4.44
C LEU A 29 -6.56 -7.68 4.43
N ASP A 30 -7.76 -7.54 5.00
CA ASP A 30 -8.72 -8.63 5.01
C ASP A 30 -9.56 -8.58 3.72
N ALA A 31 -9.18 -9.40 2.74
CA ALA A 31 -9.94 -9.53 1.50
C ALA A 31 -11.40 -10.02 1.71
N GLY A 32 -11.70 -10.61 2.87
CA GLY A 32 -13.05 -11.00 3.28
C GLY A 32 -13.90 -9.84 3.81
N GLU A 33 -13.27 -8.79 4.35
CA GLU A 33 -13.93 -7.59 4.85
C GLU A 33 -13.74 -6.36 3.94
N ALA A 34 -12.79 -6.42 3.01
CA ALA A 34 -12.49 -5.32 2.10
C ALA A 34 -13.60 -5.16 1.07
N THR A 35 -14.40 -4.10 1.21
CA THR A 35 -15.30 -3.67 0.13
C THR A 35 -14.44 -3.24 -1.07
N PRO A 36 -14.50 -3.94 -2.22
CA PRO A 36 -13.76 -3.55 -3.41
C PRO A 36 -14.19 -2.16 -3.88
N ILE A 37 -13.21 -1.27 -4.10
CA ILE A 37 -13.47 0.09 -4.57
C ILE A 37 -13.26 0.13 -6.08
N VAL A 38 -14.23 0.67 -6.81
CA VAL A 38 -14.13 0.85 -8.27
C VAL A 38 -12.96 1.79 -8.61
N ILE A 39 -12.13 1.37 -9.56
CA ILE A 39 -11.06 2.20 -10.11
C ILE A 39 -11.70 3.29 -10.98
N HIS A 40 -11.91 4.47 -10.40
CA HIS A 40 -12.51 5.62 -11.09
C HIS A 40 -11.43 6.63 -11.53
N PRO A 41 -11.52 7.26 -12.73
CA PRO A 41 -10.53 8.23 -13.21
C PRO A 41 -10.26 9.42 -12.27
N ALA A 42 -11.25 9.83 -11.48
CA ALA A 42 -11.10 10.89 -10.47
C ALA A 42 -10.10 10.54 -9.35
N LEU A 43 -9.74 9.26 -9.20
CA LEU A 43 -8.68 8.82 -8.29
C LEU A 43 -7.28 8.94 -8.91
N GLU A 44 -7.18 9.41 -10.16
CA GLU A 44 -5.93 9.56 -10.92
C GLU A 44 -5.05 8.29 -10.87
N PRO A 45 -5.60 7.10 -11.19
CA PRO A 45 -4.88 5.86 -11.04
C PRO A 45 -3.65 5.82 -11.96
N LYS A 46 -2.50 5.45 -11.39
CA LYS A 46 -1.27 5.21 -12.13
C LYS A 46 -0.84 3.78 -11.90
N GLU A 47 -0.67 3.06 -13.01
CA GLU A 47 -0.20 1.67 -12.97
C GLU A 47 1.26 1.60 -12.54
N LEU A 48 1.52 0.71 -11.57
CA LEU A 48 2.86 0.44 -11.05
C LEU A 48 3.41 -0.93 -11.50
N GLY A 49 2.56 -1.77 -12.10
CA GLY A 49 2.87 -3.16 -12.46
C GLY A 49 2.75 -4.09 -11.24
N ASP A 50 3.40 -5.25 -11.28
CA ASP A 50 3.55 -6.10 -10.09
C ASP A 50 4.71 -5.63 -9.20
N LEU A 51 4.88 -6.23 -8.02
CA LEU A 51 5.95 -5.87 -7.08
C LEU A 51 7.35 -5.96 -7.71
N VAL A 52 7.60 -6.98 -8.55
CA VAL A 52 8.91 -7.19 -9.18
C VAL A 52 9.19 -6.07 -10.17
N THR A 53 8.22 -5.77 -11.03
CA THR A 53 8.26 -4.71 -12.03
C THR A 53 8.39 -3.34 -11.37
N TYR A 54 7.62 -3.08 -10.31
CA TYR A 54 7.73 -1.86 -9.52
C TYR A 54 9.14 -1.69 -8.93
N CYS A 55 9.69 -2.75 -8.34
CA CYS A 55 11.05 -2.68 -7.78
C CYS A 55 12.10 -2.43 -8.86
N GLN A 56 12.02 -3.12 -10.00
CA GLN A 56 12.96 -2.97 -11.10
C GLN A 56 12.92 -1.56 -11.70
N ASN A 57 11.72 -1.06 -12.01
CA ASN A 57 11.54 0.25 -12.67
C ASN A 57 11.93 1.44 -11.79
N ASN A 58 12.06 1.23 -10.48
CA ASN A 58 12.37 2.30 -9.52
C ASN A 58 13.68 2.03 -8.75
N GLY A 59 14.50 1.08 -9.20
CA GLY A 59 15.76 0.75 -8.54
C GLY A 59 15.61 0.31 -7.07
N LEU A 60 14.49 -0.29 -6.69
CA LEU A 60 14.20 -0.69 -5.31
C LEU A 60 14.57 -2.16 -5.03
N VAL A 61 15.26 -2.85 -5.94
CA VAL A 61 15.66 -4.26 -5.73
C VAL A 61 16.51 -4.41 -4.46
N PRO A 62 17.55 -3.61 -4.22
CA PRO A 62 18.32 -3.71 -2.97
C PRO A 62 17.51 -3.33 -1.73
N ALA A 63 16.60 -2.36 -1.86
CA ALA A 63 15.70 -1.95 -0.78
C ALA A 63 14.69 -3.04 -0.40
N ARG A 64 14.15 -3.76 -1.39
CA ARG A 64 13.27 -4.92 -1.20
C ARG A 64 14.00 -6.00 -0.42
N ASP A 65 15.20 -6.36 -0.85
CA ASP A 65 15.94 -7.46 -0.23
C ASP A 65 16.33 -7.10 1.22
N ALA A 66 16.75 -5.87 1.46
CA ALA A 66 17.05 -5.35 2.80
C ALA A 66 15.81 -5.34 3.71
N LEU A 67 14.66 -4.85 3.21
CA LEU A 67 13.42 -4.81 3.96
C LEU A 67 12.92 -6.21 4.31
N ILE A 68 12.97 -7.16 3.37
CA ILE A 68 12.56 -8.56 3.62
C ILE A 68 13.46 -9.19 4.70
N ALA A 69 14.78 -9.00 4.60
CA ALA A 69 15.71 -9.49 5.61
C ALA A 69 15.41 -8.89 6.99
N PHE A 70 15.21 -7.56 7.03
CA PHE A 70 14.89 -6.82 8.24
C PHE A 70 13.59 -7.30 8.93
N LEU A 71 12.53 -7.52 8.16
CA LEU A 71 11.26 -8.04 8.69
C LEU A 71 11.39 -9.49 9.16
N ARG A 72 12.15 -10.31 8.43
CA ARG A 72 12.38 -11.72 8.76
C ARG A 72 13.17 -11.87 10.07
N GLU A 73 14.22 -11.08 10.26
CA GLU A 73 15.02 -11.07 11.50
C GLU A 73 14.17 -10.71 12.72
N ARG A 74 13.13 -9.89 12.52
CA ARG A 74 12.18 -9.48 13.55
C ARG A 74 11.01 -10.44 13.75
N GLY A 75 10.91 -11.50 12.95
CA GLY A 75 9.80 -12.45 13.00
C GLY A 75 8.45 -11.80 12.67
N ASP A 76 8.44 -10.80 11.79
CA ASP A 76 7.22 -10.07 11.45
C ASP A 76 6.29 -10.92 10.56
N ALA A 77 5.20 -11.43 11.13
CA ALA A 77 4.26 -12.33 10.45
C ALA A 77 3.62 -11.72 9.19
N ARG A 78 3.58 -10.38 9.08
CA ARG A 78 3.03 -9.68 7.92
C ARG A 78 3.83 -9.93 6.64
N LEU A 79 5.09 -10.32 6.76
CA LEU A 79 5.91 -10.67 5.59
C LEU A 79 5.25 -11.78 4.74
N ASP A 80 4.58 -12.73 5.40
CA ASP A 80 3.95 -13.88 4.75
C ASP A 80 2.44 -13.68 4.53
N SER A 81 1.78 -12.96 5.44
CA SER A 81 0.32 -12.76 5.38
C SER A 81 -0.12 -11.51 4.63
N ASP A 82 0.79 -10.57 4.35
CA ASP A 82 0.47 -9.25 3.84
C ASP A 82 1.46 -8.73 2.76
N PRO A 83 1.26 -9.14 1.50
CA PRO A 83 2.07 -8.64 0.40
C PRO A 83 1.89 -7.13 0.14
N LEU A 84 0.78 -6.52 0.54
CA LEU A 84 0.54 -5.08 0.33
C LEU A 84 1.37 -4.23 1.29
N PHE A 85 1.60 -4.70 2.51
CA PHE A 85 2.47 -4.03 3.49
C PHE A 85 3.90 -3.89 2.98
N VAL A 86 4.48 -4.95 2.40
CA VAL A 86 5.84 -4.88 1.83
C VAL A 86 5.91 -3.83 0.73
N VAL A 87 4.90 -3.77 -0.14
CA VAL A 87 4.84 -2.79 -1.22
C VAL A 87 4.71 -1.37 -0.68
N ARG A 88 3.86 -1.15 0.34
CA ARG A 88 3.69 0.17 0.98
C ARG A 88 4.96 0.63 1.67
N ALA A 89 5.65 -0.26 2.36
CA ALA A 89 6.93 0.07 2.97
C ALA A 89 7.95 0.46 1.89
N LEU A 90 8.01 -0.26 0.76
CA LEU A 90 8.88 0.11 -0.37
C LEU A 90 8.49 1.45 -1.01
N TRP A 91 7.19 1.76 -1.09
CA TRP A 91 6.70 3.05 -1.53
C TRP A 91 7.22 4.19 -0.66
N PHE A 92 7.13 4.03 0.66
CA PHE A 92 7.66 5.01 1.61
C PHE A 92 9.18 5.08 1.56
N ILE A 93 9.89 3.95 1.49
CA ILE A 93 11.35 3.93 1.30
C ILE A 93 11.72 4.76 0.07
N ARG A 94 11.06 4.53 -1.07
CA ARG A 94 11.31 5.31 -2.28
C ARG A 94 11.10 6.82 -2.07
N SER A 95 10.08 7.21 -1.32
CA SER A 95 9.80 8.63 -1.05
C SER A 95 10.90 9.35 -0.25
N ARG A 96 11.76 8.59 0.44
CA ARG A 96 12.88 9.10 1.26
C ARG A 96 14.27 8.66 0.78
N ALA A 97 14.36 7.73 -0.16
CA ALA A 97 15.63 7.22 -0.65
C ALA A 97 16.37 8.32 -1.42
N THR A 98 17.66 8.45 -1.14
CA THR A 98 18.54 9.45 -1.74
C THR A 98 19.09 9.05 -3.12
N GLY A 99 18.66 7.91 -3.67
CA GLY A 99 19.02 7.47 -5.01
C GLY A 99 18.55 6.05 -5.33
N ASP A 100 18.44 5.75 -6.62
CA ASP A 100 18.09 4.42 -7.13
C ASP A 100 19.16 3.38 -6.75
N ASN A 101 18.73 2.14 -6.50
CA ASN A 101 19.58 0.99 -6.14
C ASN A 101 20.38 1.16 -4.85
N GLN A 102 19.99 2.06 -3.95
CA GLN A 102 20.59 2.16 -2.63
C GLN A 102 19.93 1.21 -1.63
N VAL A 103 20.75 0.68 -0.72
CA VAL A 103 20.27 -0.06 0.45
C VAL A 103 19.81 0.96 1.49
N PRO A 104 18.54 0.93 1.92
CA PRO A 104 18.03 1.84 2.94
C PRO A 104 18.66 1.53 4.30
N THR A 105 18.85 2.57 5.12
CA THR A 105 19.26 2.38 6.51
C THR A 105 18.12 1.76 7.33
N GLU A 106 18.46 1.15 8.46
CA GLU A 106 17.46 0.63 9.41
C GLU A 106 16.45 1.71 9.84
N GLU A 107 16.91 2.94 10.06
CA GLU A 107 16.03 4.08 10.39
C GLU A 107 14.99 4.35 9.30
N VAL A 108 15.40 4.33 8.03
CA VAL A 108 14.49 4.52 6.89
C VAL A 108 13.51 3.34 6.78
N MET A 109 13.96 2.11 6.99
CA MET A 109 13.09 0.93 6.99
C MET A 109 12.06 0.97 8.12
N GLN A 110 12.49 1.31 9.34
CA GLN A 110 11.61 1.46 10.50
C GLN A 110 10.55 2.54 10.26
N TRP A 111 10.96 3.71 9.78
CA TRP A 111 10.04 4.79 9.46
C TRP A 111 9.03 4.38 8.39
N ALA A 112 9.46 3.68 7.34
CA ALA A 112 8.58 3.23 6.26
C ALA A 112 7.53 2.21 6.74
N ILE A 113 7.91 1.33 7.67
CA ILE A 113 6.98 0.41 8.35
C ILE A 113 5.93 1.19 9.14
N GLU A 114 6.35 2.21 9.90
CA GLU A 114 5.45 3.06 10.67
C GLU A 114 4.48 3.84 9.78
N GLN A 115 4.96 4.39 8.65
CA GLN A 115 4.10 5.06 7.68
C GLN A 115 3.10 4.10 7.03
N SER A 116 3.52 2.87 6.72
CA SER A 116 2.63 1.83 6.16
C SER A 116 1.49 1.52 7.14
N LEU A 117 1.80 1.40 8.43
CA LEU A 117 0.82 1.21 9.50
C LEU A 117 -0.09 2.43 9.73
N LEU A 118 0.44 3.64 9.59
CA LEU A 118 -0.36 4.86 9.69
C LEU A 118 -1.35 4.98 8.54
N GLN A 119 -0.92 4.62 7.33
CA GLN A 119 -1.78 4.59 6.16
C GLN A 119 -2.91 3.57 6.36
N GLU A 120 -2.60 2.36 6.81
CA GLU A 120 -3.62 1.35 7.11
C GLU A 120 -4.65 1.83 8.15
N ARG A 121 -4.19 2.46 9.24
CA ARG A 121 -5.09 3.02 10.27
C ARG A 121 -6.03 4.09 9.73
N LYS A 122 -5.54 4.98 8.84
CA LYS A 122 -6.38 6.00 8.19
C LYS A 122 -7.45 5.36 7.31
N LEU A 123 -7.13 4.24 6.67
CA LEU A 123 -8.07 3.53 5.79
C LEU A 123 -9.20 2.88 6.58
N VAL A 124 -8.88 2.22 7.70
CA VAL A 124 -9.89 1.67 8.63
C VAL A 124 -10.83 2.78 9.13
N GLN A 125 -10.27 3.93 9.51
CA GLN A 125 -11.07 5.09 9.95
C GLN A 125 -11.98 5.61 8.83
N ASN A 126 -11.46 5.73 7.61
CA ASN A 126 -12.27 6.17 6.46
C ASN A 126 -13.39 5.19 6.14
N HIS A 127 -13.12 3.88 6.21
CA HIS A 127 -14.12 2.84 5.96
C HIS A 127 -15.28 2.95 6.96
N GLN A 128 -14.99 3.08 8.25
CA GLN A 128 -16.00 3.26 9.30
C GLN A 128 -16.86 4.51 9.09
N VAL A 129 -16.28 5.60 8.57
CA VAL A 129 -17.03 6.83 8.24
C VAL A 129 -17.95 6.61 7.05
N ILE A 130 -17.45 5.96 5.98
CA ILE A 130 -18.24 5.66 4.78
C ILE A 130 -19.42 4.75 5.13
N GLU A 131 -19.19 3.67 5.88
CA GLU A 131 -20.25 2.76 6.32
C GLU A 131 -21.35 3.49 7.08
N ARG A 132 -20.98 4.40 8.00
CA ARG A 132 -21.95 5.22 8.75
C ARG A 132 -22.76 6.14 7.83
N TYR A 133 -22.13 6.75 6.83
CA TYR A 133 -22.83 7.59 5.85
C TYR A 133 -23.78 6.78 4.96
N CYS A 134 -23.34 5.62 4.46
CA CYS A 134 -24.18 4.72 3.65
C CYS A 134 -25.38 4.19 4.45
N ALA A 135 -25.17 3.81 5.71
CA ALA A 135 -26.26 3.37 6.60
C ALA A 135 -27.27 4.50 6.88
N ALA A 136 -26.80 5.73 7.08
CA ALA A 136 -27.66 6.90 7.33
C ALA A 136 -28.50 7.30 6.10
N THR A 137 -27.99 7.05 4.88
CA THR A 137 -28.66 7.38 3.62
C THR A 137 -29.62 6.29 3.13
N GLN A 138 -29.51 5.06 3.65
CA GLN A 138 -30.48 3.97 3.39
C GLN A 138 -31.71 4.01 4.31
N GLN A 139 -31.73 4.90 5.32
CA GLN A 139 -32.86 5.08 6.24
C GLN A 139 -33.70 6.35 5.96
N ALA A 140 -33.40 7.08 4.89
CA ALA A 140 -34.12 8.28 4.42
C ALA A 140 -34.87 7.99 3.12
#